data_AF-A0A660WJ44-F1
#
_entry.id   AF-A0A660WJ44-F1
#
_cell.length_a   1.000
_cell.length_b   1.000
_cell.length_c   1.000
_cell.angle_alpha   90.00
_cell.angle_beta   90.00
_cell.angle_gamma   90.00
#
_symmetry.space_group_name_H-M   'P 1'
#
loop_
_entity.id
_entity.type
_entity.pdbx_description
1 polymer ?
#
loop_
_entity_poly.entity_id
_entity_poly.type
_entity_poly.pdbx_seq_one_letter_code
_entity_poly.pdbx_strand_id
1 'polypeptide(L)'
;MLSHKEDIILITEKRLSPIGKKEFSPFDWYYNGKAKVIDIPEGKLSVEEISYLCRGYKRIYLFLNYTSGSFKWCDLLKKYFAENYKKLWERKYLYNERLLSRLRGKRRFYWAVEIYIFKN
;
A
#
# COMPACT_ATOMS: atom_id res chain seq x y z
N MET A 1 4.93 10.99 -27.26
CA MET A 1 5.87 10.52 -26.23
C MET A 1 5.23 10.78 -24.88
N LEU A 2 4.83 9.76 -24.12
CA LEU A 2 4.34 9.97 -22.75
C LEU A 2 5.55 10.36 -21.90
N SER A 3 5.57 11.57 -21.33
CA SER A 3 6.63 11.93 -20.37
C SER A 3 6.46 11.03 -19.14
N HIS A 4 7.33 10.05 -18.97
CA HIS A 4 7.27 9.18 -17.81
C HIS A 4 7.53 10.02 -16.56
N LYS A 5 6.55 10.07 -15.65
CA LYS A 5 6.76 10.54 -14.29
C LYS A 5 7.69 9.55 -13.58
N GLU A 6 8.46 10.00 -12.61
CA GLU A 6 9.44 9.12 -11.95
C GLU A 6 8.72 7.99 -11.19
N ASP A 7 8.07 8.30 -10.07
CA ASP A 7 7.58 7.28 -9.15
C ASP A 7 6.10 7.55 -8.78
N ILE A 8 5.32 6.47 -8.63
CA ILE A 8 3.97 6.49 -8.03
C ILE A 8 3.91 5.57 -6.83
N ILE A 9 3.18 5.98 -5.81
CA ILE A 9 2.88 5.17 -4.64
C ILE A 9 1.40 4.84 -4.62
N LEU A 10 1.10 3.55 -4.59
CA LEU A 10 -0.24 3.00 -4.45
C LEU A 10 -0.36 2.39 -3.06
N ILE A 11 -1.40 2.78 -2.33
CA ILE A 11 -1.63 2.27 -0.98
C ILE A 11 -3.04 1.69 -0.89
N THR A 12 -3.21 0.57 -0.23
CA THR A 12 -4.53 -0.05 -0.02
C THR A 12 -5.31 0.55 1.15
N GLU A 13 -4.70 1.51 1.86
CA GLU A 13 -5.33 2.27 2.95
C GLU A 13 -6.21 3.40 2.41
N LYS A 14 -7.23 3.79 3.19
CA LYS A 14 -8.01 5.00 2.97
C LYS A 14 -7.46 6.12 3.86
N ARG A 15 -6.75 7.11 3.29
CA ARG A 15 -6.10 8.18 4.07
C ARG A 15 -7.00 9.38 4.40
N LEU A 16 -8.22 9.46 3.84
CA LEU A 16 -9.13 10.58 4.07
C LEU A 16 -10.54 10.14 4.50
N SER A 17 -10.92 10.57 5.70
CA SER A 17 -12.31 10.89 6.04
C SER A 17 -12.52 12.39 5.78
N PRO A 18 -13.59 12.82 5.08
CA PRO A 18 -13.95 14.24 4.91
C PRO A 18 -14.21 14.98 6.23
N ILE A 19 -14.33 14.26 7.35
CA ILE A 19 -14.69 14.78 8.66
C ILE A 19 -13.53 14.52 9.63
N GLY A 20 -12.46 15.30 9.49
CA GLY A 20 -11.56 15.74 10.56
C GLY A 20 -10.77 14.72 11.39
N LYS A 21 -10.93 13.40 11.23
CA LYS A 21 -10.14 12.40 11.94
C LYS A 21 -9.24 11.67 10.96
N LYS A 22 -7.94 12.01 11.02
CA LYS A 22 -6.88 11.27 10.35
C LYS A 22 -6.86 9.88 10.97
N GLU A 23 -7.46 8.89 10.30
CA GLU A 23 -7.31 7.51 10.70
C GLU A 23 -5.82 7.16 10.63
N PHE A 24 -5.34 6.47 11.66
CA PHE A 24 -3.95 6.09 11.80
C PHE A 24 -3.48 5.33 10.55
N SER A 25 -2.50 5.88 9.84
CA SER A 25 -1.91 5.27 8.63
C SER A 25 -0.45 4.88 8.92
N PRO A 26 -0.13 3.58 9.00
CA PRO A 26 1.25 3.11 9.07
C PRO A 26 2.15 3.70 7.98
N PHE A 27 1.60 3.94 6.78
CA PHE A 27 2.34 4.56 5.69
C PHE A 27 2.90 5.94 6.08
N ASP A 28 2.12 6.77 6.78
CA ASP A 28 2.55 8.10 7.24
C ASP A 28 3.77 8.06 8.18
N TRP A 29 4.07 6.93 8.83
CA TRP A 29 5.26 6.77 9.67
C TRP A 29 6.54 6.56 8.85
N TYR A 30 6.41 5.89 7.71
CA TYR A 30 7.55 5.48 6.90
C TYR A 30 7.82 6.44 5.73
N TYR A 31 6.85 7.28 5.39
CA TYR A 31 6.92 8.09 4.18
C TYR A 31 6.71 9.58 4.43
N ASN A 32 7.79 10.35 4.25
CA ASN A 32 7.82 11.82 4.28
C ASN A 32 8.17 12.43 2.91
N GLY A 33 8.05 11.65 1.83
CA GLY A 33 8.45 12.06 0.49
C GLY A 33 7.42 12.92 -0.25
N LYS A 34 7.81 13.44 -1.42
CA LYS A 34 6.95 14.27 -2.30
C LYS A 34 6.32 13.49 -3.47
N ALA A 35 6.63 12.22 -3.64
CA ALA A 35 6.03 11.39 -4.68
C ALA A 35 4.51 11.30 -4.50
N LYS A 36 3.81 11.15 -5.63
CA LYS A 36 2.36 11.08 -5.68
C LYS A 36 1.89 9.79 -5.00
N VAL A 37 1.01 9.94 -4.02
CA VAL A 37 0.36 8.83 -3.31
C VAL A 37 -1.09 8.74 -3.75
N ILE A 38 -1.53 7.53 -4.12
CA ILE A 38 -2.91 7.24 -4.51
C ILE A 38 -3.45 6.12 -3.62
N ASP A 39 -4.51 6.44 -2.90
CA ASP A 39 -5.29 5.47 -2.13
C ASP A 39 -6.11 4.61 -3.09
N ILE A 40 -5.92 3.29 -3.01
CA ILE A 40 -6.59 2.24 -3.79
C ILE A 40 -7.23 1.18 -2.87
N PRO A 41 -8.07 1.56 -1.88
CA PRO A 41 -8.84 0.58 -1.11
C PRO A 41 -9.78 -0.22 -2.02
N GLU A 42 -10.19 -1.40 -1.56
CA GLU A 42 -11.11 -2.28 -2.29
C GLU A 42 -12.38 -1.52 -2.71
N GLY A 43 -12.80 -1.73 -3.96
CA GLY A 43 -14.01 -1.11 -4.52
C GLY A 43 -13.87 0.35 -4.96
N LYS A 44 -12.75 1.03 -4.68
CA LYS A 44 -12.54 2.41 -5.15
C LYS A 44 -12.12 2.48 -6.63
N LEU A 45 -11.29 1.54 -7.07
CA LEU A 45 -10.81 1.41 -8.45
C LEU A 45 -10.73 -0.06 -8.82
N SER A 46 -10.98 -0.37 -10.09
CA SER A 46 -10.71 -1.69 -10.67
C SER A 46 -9.22 -1.91 -10.89
N VAL A 47 -8.81 -3.17 -11.08
CA VAL A 47 -7.41 -3.52 -11.39
C VAL A 47 -6.97 -2.88 -12.72
N GLU A 48 -7.88 -2.79 -13.69
CA GLU A 48 -7.66 -2.18 -15.00
C GLU A 48 -7.44 -0.67 -14.89
N GLU A 49 -8.23 0.02 -14.07
CA GLU A 49 -8.04 1.44 -13.79
C GLU A 49 -6.69 1.71 -13.11
N ILE A 50 -6.31 0.85 -12.15
CA ILE A 50 -5.01 0.91 -11.48
C ILE A 50 -3.87 0.69 -12.48
N SER A 51 -4.00 -0.30 -13.37
CA SER A 51 -3.03 -0.56 -14.44
C SER A 51 -2.85 0.65 -15.35
N TYR A 52 -3.95 1.27 -15.77
CA TYR A 52 -3.92 2.46 -16.60
C TYR A 52 -3.19 3.62 -15.92
N LEU A 53 -3.44 3.84 -14.63
CA LEU A 53 -2.71 4.85 -13.83
C LEU A 53 -1.20 4.59 -13.80
N CYS A 54 -0.79 3.32 -13.74
CA CYS A 54 0.62 2.93 -13.64
C CYS A 54 1.41 3.21 -14.92
N ARG A 55 0.78 3.16 -16.11
CA ARG A 55 1.47 3.30 -17.42
C ARG A 55 2.31 4.57 -17.56
N GLY A 56 1.92 5.65 -16.87
CA GLY A 56 2.61 6.94 -16.91
C GLY A 56 3.83 7.07 -15.99
N TYR A 57 4.18 6.04 -15.21
CA TYR A 57 5.24 6.09 -14.20
C TYR A 57 6.34 5.06 -14.46
N LYS A 58 7.58 5.38 -14.08
CA LYS A 58 8.76 4.51 -14.23
C LYS A 58 8.84 3.47 -13.13
N ARG A 59 8.49 3.83 -11.89
CA ARG A 59 8.43 2.90 -10.75
C ARG A 59 7.11 2.98 -10.02
N ILE A 60 6.69 1.84 -9.50
CA ILE A 60 5.44 1.67 -8.77
C ILE A 60 5.78 1.12 -7.39
N TYR A 61 5.45 1.87 -6.35
CA TYR A 61 5.55 1.45 -4.97
C TYR A 61 4.18 0.97 -4.54
N LEU A 62 4.04 -0.32 -4.27
CA LEU A 62 2.79 -0.92 -3.83
C LEU A 62 2.85 -1.18 -2.34
N PHE A 63 2.00 -0.50 -1.59
CA PHE A 63 1.86 -0.64 -0.15
C PHE A 63 0.55 -1.38 0.17
N LEU A 64 0.70 -2.61 0.67
CA LEU A 64 -0.39 -3.49 1.05
C LEU A 64 -0.56 -3.45 2.56
N ASN A 65 -1.67 -2.90 3.03
CA ASN A 65 -2.07 -2.92 4.43
C ASN A 65 -3.20 -3.93 4.60
N TYR A 66 -2.86 -5.07 5.22
CA TYR A 66 -3.78 -6.15 5.55
C TYR A 66 -4.56 -5.92 6.86
N THR A 67 -4.25 -4.86 7.61
CA THR A 67 -4.92 -4.45 8.86
C THR A 67 -6.22 -3.68 8.60
N SER A 68 -6.23 -2.79 7.60
CA SER A 68 -7.41 -1.97 7.24
C SER A 68 -7.96 -2.25 5.84
N GLY A 69 -7.23 -2.98 5.01
CA GLY A 69 -7.68 -3.43 3.68
C GLY A 69 -8.26 -4.84 3.70
N SER A 70 -9.02 -5.18 2.66
CA SER A 70 -9.45 -6.56 2.42
C SER A 70 -8.24 -7.44 2.09
N PHE A 71 -8.08 -8.55 2.82
CA PHE A 71 -7.04 -9.54 2.55
C PHE A 71 -7.07 -10.01 1.10
N LYS A 72 -8.28 -10.27 0.57
CA LYS A 72 -8.49 -10.71 -0.82
C LYS A 72 -8.01 -9.66 -1.82
N TRP A 73 -8.29 -8.38 -1.55
CA TRP A 73 -7.86 -7.28 -2.40
C TRP A 73 -6.34 -7.12 -2.41
N CYS A 74 -5.70 -7.19 -1.24
CA CYS A 74 -4.24 -7.12 -1.14
C CYS A 74 -3.56 -8.27 -1.90
N ASP A 75 -4.06 -9.49 -1.74
CA ASP A 75 -3.52 -10.66 -2.44
C ASP A 75 -3.75 -10.60 -3.95
N LEU A 76 -4.91 -10.11 -4.39
CA LEU A 76 -5.21 -9.89 -5.81
C LEU A 76 -4.21 -8.92 -6.43
N LEU A 77 -4.01 -7.74 -5.80
CA LEU A 77 -3.07 -6.74 -6.29
C LEU A 77 -1.64 -7.28 -6.27
N LYS A 78 -1.21 -7.92 -5.19
CA LYS A 78 0.11 -8.54 -5.09
C LYS A 78 0.38 -9.49 -6.24
N LYS A 79 -0.56 -10.39 -6.52
CA LYS A 79 -0.46 -11.36 -7.61
C LYS A 79 -0.40 -10.65 -8.96
N TYR A 80 -1.34 -9.73 -9.21
CA TYR A 80 -1.40 -8.96 -10.45
C TYR A 80 -0.08 -8.23 -10.73
N PHE A 81 0.46 -7.50 -9.75
CA PHE A 81 1.69 -6.75 -9.96
C PHE A 81 2.92 -7.64 -10.15
N ALA A 82 2.98 -8.78 -9.46
CA ALA A 82 4.05 -9.75 -9.62
C ALA A 82 4.05 -10.44 -11.01
N GLU A 83 2.88 -10.60 -11.62
CA GLU A 83 2.72 -11.20 -12.96
C GLU A 83 2.97 -10.20 -14.09
N ASN A 84 2.69 -8.91 -13.87
CA ASN A 84 2.68 -7.91 -14.95
C ASN A 84 3.87 -6.94 -14.93
N TYR A 85 4.64 -6.89 -13.86
CA TYR A 85 5.75 -5.93 -13.71
C TYR A 85 7.01 -6.58 -13.15
N LYS A 86 8.17 -5.98 -13.43
CA LYS A 86 9.45 -6.47 -12.89
C LYS A 86 9.60 -6.04 -11.44
N LYS A 87 9.51 -6.98 -10.50
CA LYS A 87 9.80 -6.73 -9.07
C LYS A 87 11.27 -6.32 -8.90
N LEU A 88 11.50 -5.18 -8.27
CA LEU A 88 12.82 -4.68 -7.91
C LEU A 88 13.15 -4.93 -6.44
N TRP A 89 12.16 -4.83 -5.55
CA TRP A 89 12.36 -4.92 -4.12
C TRP A 89 11.07 -5.29 -3.39
N GLU A 90 11.21 -5.93 -2.22
CA GLU A 90 10.11 -6.19 -1.29
C GLU A 90 10.55 -6.07 0.16
N ARG A 91 9.63 -5.68 1.04
CA ARG A 91 9.80 -5.77 2.49
C ARG A 91 8.46 -6.02 3.17
N LYS A 92 8.49 -6.95 4.13
CA LYS A 92 7.31 -7.35 4.90
C LYS A 92 7.51 -6.93 6.35
N TYR A 93 6.50 -6.26 6.89
CA TYR A 93 6.43 -5.87 8.29
C TYR A 93 5.29 -6.66 8.92
N LEU A 94 5.65 -7.71 9.64
CA LEU A 94 4.75 -8.48 10.49
C LEU A 94 5.03 -8.04 11.93
N TYR A 95 4.20 -7.17 12.48
CA TYR A 95 4.37 -6.78 13.87
C TYR A 95 3.80 -7.86 14.79
N ASN A 96 4.68 -8.48 15.57
CA ASN A 96 4.43 -9.68 16.38
C ASN A 96 3.80 -9.32 17.73
N GLU A 97 2.63 -9.90 18.02
CA GLU A 97 1.84 -9.67 19.24
C GLU A 97 2.58 -9.95 20.55
N ARG A 98 3.60 -10.83 20.57
CA ARG A 98 4.27 -11.24 21.82
C ARG A 98 5.04 -10.11 22.50
N LEU A 99 5.50 -9.10 21.76
CA LEU A 99 6.26 -7.99 22.32
C LEU A 99 5.33 -6.90 22.91
N LEU A 100 4.18 -6.64 22.28
CA LEU A 100 3.21 -5.64 22.74
C LEU A 100 2.28 -6.14 23.85
N SER A 101 1.95 -7.44 23.85
CA SER A 101 1.08 -8.02 24.88
C SER A 101 1.67 -7.90 26.28
N ARG A 102 3.00 -7.82 26.39
CA ARG A 102 3.72 -7.54 27.65
C ARG A 102 3.66 -6.08 28.08
N LEU A 103 3.44 -5.14 27.16
CA LEU A 103 3.53 -3.70 27.45
C LEU A 103 2.18 -3.06 27.79
N ARG A 104 1.04 -3.51 27.22
CA ARG A 104 -0.30 -3.02 27.59
C ARG A 104 -1.38 -4.06 27.29
N GLY A 105 -2.12 -4.49 28.31
CA GLY A 105 -3.21 -5.48 28.22
C GLY A 105 -4.45 -5.03 27.43
N LYS A 106 -4.33 -4.76 26.12
CA LYS A 106 -5.48 -4.53 25.23
C LYS A 106 -5.33 -5.18 23.84
N ARG A 107 -6.51 -5.48 23.29
CA ARG A 107 -6.87 -6.25 22.09
C ARG A 107 -5.97 -6.02 20.86
N ARG A 108 -5.37 -7.14 20.40
CA ARG A 108 -4.95 -7.51 19.04
C ARG A 108 -4.85 -6.36 18.01
N PHE A 109 -3.68 -5.76 17.87
CA PHE A 109 -3.32 -4.94 16.70
C PHE A 109 -2.21 -5.67 15.95
N TYR A 110 -2.56 -6.31 14.83
CA TYR A 110 -1.59 -6.89 13.90
C TYR A 110 -1.32 -5.86 12.82
N TRP A 111 -0.09 -5.35 12.72
CA TRP A 111 0.34 -4.65 11.51
C TRP A 111 0.92 -5.70 10.58
N ALA A 112 0.14 -6.09 9.58
CA ALA A 112 0.60 -6.90 8.46
C ALA A 112 0.68 -5.97 7.25
N VAL A 113 1.85 -5.40 7.03
CA VAL A 113 2.12 -4.48 5.94
C VAL A 113 3.18 -5.09 5.02
N GLU A 114 2.94 -5.06 3.73
CA GLU A 114 3.94 -5.41 2.73
C GLU A 114 4.18 -4.22 1.80
N ILE A 115 5.44 -3.98 1.46
CA ILE A 115 5.85 -2.94 0.52
C ILE A 115 6.60 -3.61 -0.61
N TYR A 116 6.21 -3.27 -1.84
CA TYR A 116 6.85 -3.75 -3.06
C TYR A 116 7.27 -2.57 -3.93
N ILE A 117 8.37 -2.72 -4.64
CA ILE A 117 8.77 -1.78 -5.70
C ILE A 117 8.82 -2.56 -7.01
N PHE A 118 8.08 -2.09 -7.99
CA PHE A 118 8.04 -2.62 -9.35
C PHE A 118 8.57 -1.61 -10.35
N LYS A 119 9.15 -2.12 -11.44
CA LYS A 119 9.48 -1.35 -12.63
C LYS A 119 8.45 -1.64 -13.71
N ASN A 120 7.90 -0.56 -14.28
CA ASN A 120 7.05 -0.58 -15.47
C ASN A 120 7.89 -0.73 -16.74
#